data_AF-A0A212DDV5-F1
#
_entry.id   AF-A0A212DDV5-F1
#
_cell.length_a   1.000
_cell.length_b   1.000
_cell.length_c   1.000
_cell.angle_alpha   90.00
_cell.angle_beta   90.00
_cell.angle_gamma   90.00
#
_symmetry.space_group_name_H-M   'P 1'
#
loop_
_entity.id
_entity.type
_entity.pdbx_description
1 polymer ?
#
loop_
_entity_poly.entity_id
_entity_poly.type
_entity_poly.pdbx_seq_one_letter_code
_entity_poly.pdbx_strand_id
1 'polypeptide(L)' 'DIMEIKEIRPGKNSKDFERAKAVRQKDECCFTILYGTQFVLSTLSLAADSKEDAAKWLSGLKILHQEVMSASTPTIIER' A
#
# COMPACT_ATOMS: atom_id res chain seq x y z
N ASP A 1 4.22 -8.11 -6.27
CA ASP A 1 4.68 -8.76 -5.02
C ASP A 1 4.53 -7.77 -3.85
N ILE A 2 4.43 -8.23 -2.59
CA ILE A 2 4.50 -7.34 -1.40
C ILE A 2 5.90 -6.72 -1.30
N MET A 3 6.97 -7.42 -1.73
CA MET A 3 8.33 -6.89 -1.82
C MET A 3 8.47 -5.64 -2.71
N GLU A 4 7.55 -5.46 -3.65
CA GLU A 4 7.60 -4.35 -4.60
C GLU A 4 6.93 -3.09 -4.06
N ILE A 5 6.24 -3.16 -2.92
CA ILE A 5 5.64 -1.98 -2.28
C ILE A 5 6.77 -1.02 -1.88
N LYS A 6 6.68 0.23 -2.35
CA LYS A 6 7.63 1.29 -1.99
C LYS A 6 7.03 2.25 -0.97
N GLU A 7 5.73 2.47 -1.04
CA GLU A 7 5.05 3.42 -0.18
C GLU A 7 3.56 3.08 -0.04
N ILE A 8 3.00 3.33 1.15
CA ILE A 8 1.57 3.24 1.42
C ILE A 8 1.11 4.57 2.03
N ARG A 9 0.17 5.26 1.38
CA ARG A 9 -0.34 6.57 1.77
C ARG A 9 -1.82 6.50 2.21
N PRO A 10 -2.16 6.77 3.48
CA PRO A 10 -3.54 6.86 3.93
C PRO A 10 -4.25 8.08 3.32
N GLY A 11 -5.51 7.95 2.92
CA GLY A 11 -6.30 9.00 2.28
C GLY A 11 -6.28 8.94 0.75
N LYS A 12 -6.93 9.93 0.13
CA LYS A 12 -7.07 10.05 -1.33
C LYS A 12 -5.86 10.74 -1.98
N ASN A 13 -4.72 10.06 -1.98
CA ASN A 13 -3.44 10.62 -2.46
C ASN A 13 -3.11 10.33 -3.93
N SER A 14 -4.10 9.94 -4.73
CA SER A 14 -3.96 9.63 -6.15
C SER A 14 -5.04 10.34 -6.99
N LYS A 15 -4.70 10.67 -8.23
CA LYS A 15 -5.64 11.19 -9.23
C LYS A 15 -6.77 10.20 -9.56
N ASP A 16 -6.59 8.92 -9.24
CA ASP A 16 -7.64 7.91 -9.38
C ASP A 16 -8.90 8.28 -8.59
N PHE A 17 -8.74 9.00 -7.47
CA PHE A 17 -9.85 9.46 -6.62
C PHE A 17 -10.62 10.65 -7.19
N GLU A 18 -10.11 11.32 -8.22
CA GLU A 18 -10.81 12.40 -8.92
C GLU A 18 -11.88 11.88 -9.89
N ARG A 19 -11.88 10.57 -10.16
CA ARG A 19 -12.90 9.92 -11.01
C ARG A 19 -14.26 9.92 -10.31
N ALA A 20 -15.34 10.18 -11.05
CA ALA A 20 -16.68 10.43 -10.52
C ALA A 20 -17.20 9.41 -9.47
N LYS A 21 -16.84 8.12 -9.60
CA LYS A 21 -17.21 7.07 -8.64
C LYS A 21 -16.40 7.11 -7.33
N ALA A 22 -15.14 7.55 -7.41
CA ALA A 22 -14.20 7.56 -6.30
C ALA A 22 -14.27 8.87 -5.48
N VAL A 23 -14.76 9.97 -6.07
CA VAL A 23 -14.95 11.26 -5.37
C VAL A 23 -15.86 11.12 -4.14
N ARG A 24 -16.88 10.25 -4.21
CA ARG A 24 -17.84 10.01 -3.12
C ARG A 24 -17.27 9.22 -1.95
N GLN A 25 -16.10 8.61 -2.11
CA GLN A 25 -15.47 7.82 -1.06
C GLN A 25 -14.93 8.75 0.04
N LYS A 26 -15.15 8.34 1.30
CA LYS A 26 -14.62 9.04 2.47
C LYS A 26 -13.10 8.91 2.50
N ASP A 27 -12.41 10.01 2.79
CA ASP A 27 -10.95 10.04 2.79
C ASP A 27 -10.35 9.01 3.75
N GLU A 28 -10.93 8.88 4.94
CA GLU A 28 -10.49 7.92 5.97
C GLU A 28 -10.72 6.43 5.61
N CYS A 29 -11.52 6.14 4.58
CA CYS A 29 -11.70 4.79 4.05
C CYS A 29 -10.72 4.49 2.91
N CYS A 30 -9.96 5.48 2.44
CA CYS A 30 -9.13 5.38 1.26
C CYS A 30 -7.65 5.24 1.61
N PHE A 31 -6.89 4.60 0.72
CA PHE A 31 -5.44 4.61 0.76
C PHE A 31 -4.87 4.30 -0.63
N THR A 32 -3.60 4.62 -0.82
CA THR A 32 -2.87 4.44 -2.08
C THR A 32 -1.60 3.63 -1.83
N ILE A 33 -1.33 2.64 -2.68
CA ILE A 33 -0.10 1.86 -2.66
C ILE A 33 0.71 2.21 -3.91
N LEU A 34 1.96 2.61 -3.73
CA LEU A 34 2.93 2.78 -4.80
C LEU A 34 3.84 1.56 -4.82
N TYR A 35 3.96 0.89 -5.96
CA TYR A 35 4.69 -0.35 -6.09
C TYR A 35 5.40 -0.51 -7.44
N GLY A 36 6.41 -1.37 -7.46
CA GLY A 36 7.15 -1.76 -8.66
C GLY A 36 8.66 -1.63 -8.50
N THR A 37 9.38 -2.06 -9.52
CA THR A 37 10.86 -2.09 -9.58
C THR A 37 11.45 -1.02 -10.50
N GLN A 38 10.60 -0.30 -11.24
CA GLN A 38 11.00 0.77 -12.15
C GLN A 38 11.04 2.12 -11.45
N PHE A 39 11.72 3.10 -12.05
CA PHE A 39 11.73 4.48 -11.55
C PHE A 39 10.32 5.09 -11.51
N VAL A 40 9.51 4.80 -12.53
CA VAL A 40 8.08 5.13 -12.54
C VAL A 40 7.32 4.00 -11.86
N LEU A 41 6.83 4.27 -10.66
CA LEU A 41 6.05 3.30 -9.88
C LEU A 41 4.61 3.23 -10.39
N SER A 42 4.04 2.03 -10.29
CA SER A 42 2.61 1.80 -10.46
C SER A 42 1.86 2.25 -9.21
N THR A 43 0.61 2.67 -9.38
CA THR A 43 -0.26 3.14 -8.30
C THR A 43 -1.50 2.26 -8.22
N LEU A 44 -1.82 1.80 -7.00
CA LEU A 44 -3.07 1.11 -6.69
C LEU A 44 -3.84 1.93 -5.65
N SER A 45 -5.00 2.45 -6.07
CA SER A 45 -5.87 3.28 -5.24
C SER A 45 -7.07 2.46 -4.77
N LEU A 46 -7.30 2.43 -3.45
CA LEU A 46 -8.28 1.56 -2.80
C LEU A 46 -9.20 2.37 -1.88
N ALA A 47 -10.46 1.98 -1.82
CA ALA A 47 -11.44 2.45 -0.83
C ALA A 47 -12.05 1.23 -0.16
N ALA A 48 -11.92 1.14 1.16
CA ALA A 48 -12.54 0.10 1.98
C ALA A 48 -13.98 0.47 2.34
N ASP A 49 -14.76 -0.53 2.77
CA ASP A 49 -16.16 -0.35 3.16
C ASP A 49 -16.31 0.52 4.42
N SER A 50 -15.29 0.54 5.28
CA SER A 50 -15.27 1.30 6.53
C SER A 50 -13.87 1.86 6.85
N LYS A 51 -13.83 2.84 7.75
CA LYS A 51 -12.58 3.36 8.33
C LYS A 51 -11.80 2.26 9.04
N GLU A 52 -12.50 1.40 9.78
CA GLU A 52 -11.89 0.32 10.53
C GLU A 52 -11.23 -0.71 9.59
N ASP A 53 -11.86 -1.02 8.45
CA ASP A 53 -11.28 -1.93 7.48
C ASP A 53 -10.09 -1.30 6.76
N ALA A 54 -10.15 -0.02 6.41
CA ALA A 54 -8.98 0.71 5.90
C ALA A 54 -7.82 0.66 6.90
N ALA A 55 -8.09 0.84 8.20
CA ALA A 55 -7.08 0.76 9.25
C ALA A 55 -6.49 -0.66 9.37
N LYS A 56 -7.31 -1.70 9.31
CA LYS A 56 -6.84 -3.11 9.31
C LYS A 56 -5.95 -3.38 8.10
N TRP A 57 -6.34 -2.94 6.91
CA TRP A 57 -5.55 -3.07 5.69
C TRP A 57 -4.19 -2.39 5.83
N LEU A 58 -4.18 -1.12 6.27
CA LEU A 58 -2.94 -0.35 6.47
C LEU A 58 -2.02 -1.01 7.50
N SER A 59 -2.57 -1.54 8.60
CA SER A 59 -1.81 -2.24 9.62
C SER A 59 -1.24 -3.56 9.10
N GLY A 60 -2.09 -4.40 8.50
CA GLY A 60 -1.69 -5.72 7.97
C GLY A 60 -0.65 -5.61 6.86
N LEU A 61 -0.83 -4.68 5.92
CA LEU A 61 0.16 -4.45 4.85
C LEU A 61 1.51 -3.97 5.40
N LYS A 62 1.52 -3.13 6.43
CA LYS A 62 2.78 -2.71 7.08
C LYS A 62 3.49 -3.89 7.73
N ILE A 63 2.76 -4.74 8.46
CA ILE A 63 3.32 -5.94 9.11
C ILE A 63 3.91 -6.87 8.05
N LEU A 64 3.11 -7.25 7.04
CA LEU A 64 3.55 -8.14 5.97
C LEU A 64 4.74 -7.58 5.21
N HIS A 65 4.75 -6.29 4.91
CA HIS A 65 5.89 -5.66 4.24
C HIS A 65 7.16 -5.73 5.09
N GLN A 66 7.08 -5.51 6.41
CA GLN A 66 8.23 -5.66 7.30
C GLN A 66 8.71 -7.10 7.40
N GLU A 67 7.80 -8.07 7.51
CA GLU A 67 8.16 -9.50 7.56
C GLU A 67 8.86 -9.94 6.28
N VAL A 68 8.32 -9.55 5.13
CA VAL A 68 8.89 -9.87 3.82
C VAL A 68 10.26 -9.24 3.63
N MET A 69 10.45 -7.97 4.02
CA MET A 69 11.75 -7.31 3.97
C MET A 69 12.78 -7.94 4.92
N SER A 70 12.33 -8.42 6.09
CA SER A 70 13.20 -9.11 7.05
C SER A 70 13.60 -10.50 6.56
N ALA A 71 12.66 -11.26 6.02
CA ALA A 71 12.87 -12.61 5.50
C ALA A 71 13.73 -12.64 4.22
N SER A 72 13.72 -11.56 3.45
CA SER A 72 14.51 -11.42 2.21
C SER A 72 15.98 -11.07 2.46
N THR A 73 16.36 -10.76 3.71
CA THR A 73 17.78 -10.62 4.08
C THR A 73 18.41 -12.01 3.99
N PRO A 74 19.35 -12.27 3.08
CA PRO A 74 20.05 -13.54 3.10
C PRO A 74 20.81 -13.60 4.42
N THR A 75 20.52 -14.60 5.23
CA THR A 75 21.40 -15.07 6.29
C THR A 75 22.80 -15.11 5.69
N ILE A 76 23.69 -14.24 6.16
CA ILE A 76 25.08 -14.18 5.71
C ILE A 76 25.65 -15.58 5.93
N ILE A 77 25.81 -16.34 4.85
CA ILE A 77 26.54 -17.59 4.87
C ILE A 77 28.01 -17.17 4.83
N GLU A 78 28.63 -17.07 6.00
CA GLU A 78 30.09 -17.08 6.10
C GLU A 78 30.60 -18.40 5.49
N ARG A 79 31.54 -18.31 4.55
CA ARG A 79 32.31 -19.42 4.00
C ARG A 79 33.76 -19.27 4.41
#